data_AF-A0A939JL37-F1
#
_entry.id   AF-A0A939JL37-F1
#
_cell.length_a   1.000
_cell.length_b   1.000
_cell.length_c   1.000
_cell.angle_alpha   90.00
_cell.angle_beta   90.00
_cell.angle_gamma   90.00
#
_symmetry.space_group_name_H-M   'P 1'
#
loop_
_entity.id
_entity.type
_entity.pdbx_description
1 polymer ?
#
loop_
_entity_poly.entity_id
_entity_poly.type
_entity_poly.pdbx_seq_one_letter_code
_entity_poly.pdbx_strand_id
1 'polypeptide(L)'
;RRWYLVAWDLGREDWRTFRVDRVTPRPPHGPRFVPRDPPAEDLAAYVSRGVSTRVYASQAAIRLLVSVEEAAERISPSVGTLRAE
;
A
#
# COMPACT_ATOMS: atom_id res chain seq x y z
N ARG A 1 1.96 -1.07 13.88
CA ARG A 1 1.74 -1.86 12.64
C ARG A 1 0.37 -1.49 12.08
N ARG A 2 0.25 -1.14 10.79
CA ARG A 2 -1.03 -0.79 10.13
C ARG A 2 -1.32 -1.84 9.06
N TRP A 3 -2.57 -2.26 8.95
CA TRP A 3 -3.00 -3.26 7.95
C TRP A 3 -3.69 -2.57 6.78
N TYR A 4 -3.38 -3.03 5.57
CA TYR A 4 -3.94 -2.52 4.32
C TYR A 4 -4.57 -3.67 3.53
N LEU A 5 -5.69 -3.38 2.89
CA LEU A 5 -6.45 -4.26 2.01
C LEU A 5 -6.34 -3.75 0.58
N VAL A 6 -5.92 -4.61 -0.36
CA VAL A 6 -6.03 -4.33 -1.80
C VAL A 6 -7.35 -4.91 -2.28
N ALA A 7 -8.23 -4.06 -2.81
CA ALA A 7 -9.55 -4.45 -3.29
C ALA A 7 -9.97 -3.66 -4.52
N TRP A 8 -10.85 -4.27 -5.32
CA TRP A 8 -11.47 -3.63 -6.47
C TRP A 8 -12.58 -2.68 -6.01
N ASP A 9 -12.50 -1.41 -6.39
CA ASP A 9 -13.51 -0.38 -6.11
C ASP A 9 -14.55 -0.38 -7.24
N LEU A 10 -15.78 -0.84 -6.95
CA LEU A 10 -16.86 -0.90 -7.95
C LEU A 10 -17.30 0.49 -8.44
N GLY A 11 -17.13 1.54 -7.64
CA GLY A 11 -17.51 2.90 -8.03
C GLY A 11 -16.49 3.58 -8.93
N ARG A 12 -15.26 3.06 -8.98
CA ARG A 12 -14.15 3.61 -9.79
C ARG A 12 -13.58 2.63 -10.79
N GLU A 13 -14.06 1.39 -10.78
CA GLU A 13 -13.66 0.32 -11.69
C GLU A 13 -12.14 0.12 -11.74
N ASP A 14 -11.50 0.16 -10.56
CA ASP A 14 -10.05 0.09 -10.44
C ASP A 14 -9.62 -0.54 -9.11
N TRP A 15 -8.40 -1.07 -9.07
CA TRP A 15 -7.76 -1.56 -7.87
C TRP A 15 -7.35 -0.43 -6.94
N ARG A 16 -7.66 -0.58 -5.65
CA ARG A 16 -7.32 0.40 -4.62
C ARG A 16 -6.86 -0.24 -3.32
N THR A 17 -6.11 0.56 -2.56
CA THR A 17 -5.66 0.22 -1.22
C THR A 17 -6.53 0.91 -0.17
N PHE A 18 -7.08 0.12 0.74
CA PHE A 18 -7.90 0.57 1.87
C PHE A 18 -7.20 0.26 3.19
N ARG A 19 -7.30 1.18 4.14
CA ARG A 19 -6.84 0.93 5.51
C ARG A 19 -7.84 0.04 6.23
N VAL A 20 -7.40 -1.12 6.71
CA VAL A 20 -8.28 -2.11 7.37
C VAL A 20 -8.94 -1.52 8.62
N ASP A 21 -8.23 -0.65 9.36
CA ASP A 21 -8.77 0.05 10.53
C ASP A 21 -9.90 1.04 10.20
N ARG A 22 -10.15 1.34 8.92
CA ARG A 22 -11.23 2.22 8.44
C ARG A 22 -12.31 1.48 7.66
N VAL A 23 -12.22 0.16 7.56
CA VAL A 23 -13.22 -0.67 6.87
C VAL A 23 -14.21 -1.20 7.89
N THR A 24 -15.49 -0.89 7.71
CA THR A 24 -16.58 -1.48 8.48
C THR A 24 -17.20 -2.62 7.67
N PRO A 25 -17.03 -3.90 8.07
CA PRO A 25 -17.68 -5.01 7.39
C PRO A 25 -19.20 -4.88 7.46
N ARG A 26 -19.88 -5.11 6.34
CA ARG A 26 -21.35 -5.19 6.28
C ARG A 26 -21.76 -6.60 5.87
N PRO A 27 -22.01 -7.50 6.82
CA PRO A 27 -22.58 -8.82 6.52
C PRO A 27 -24.05 -8.69 6.05
N PRO A 28 -24.54 -9.58 5.18
CA PRO A 28 -23.81 -10.71 4.58
C PRO A 28 -22.76 -10.24 3.58
N HIS A 29 -21.66 -11.00 3.50
CA HIS A 29 -20.66 -10.81 2.43
C HIS A 29 -21.43 -10.92 1.11
N GLY A 30 -21.35 -9.90 0.26
CA GLY A 30 -22.16 -9.78 -0.94
C GLY A 30 -22.08 -10.99 -1.88
N PRO A 31 -22.79 -10.94 -3.03
CA PRO A 31 -22.79 -12.04 -3.99
C PRO A 31 -21.36 -12.48 -4.36
N ARG A 32 -21.19 -13.78 -4.60
CA ARG A 32 -19.90 -14.32 -5.08
C ARG A 32 -19.50 -13.59 -6.36
N PHE A 33 -18.21 -13.30 -6.50
CA PHE A 33 -17.64 -12.68 -7.69
C PHE A 33 -16.52 -13.55 -8.24
N VAL A 34 -16.29 -13.46 -9.55
CA VAL A 34 -15.13 -14.08 -10.19
C VAL A 34 -13.87 -13.35 -9.72
N PRO A 35 -12.87 -14.04 -9.15
CA PRO A 35 -11.61 -13.42 -8.78
C PRO A 35 -11.01 -12.65 -9.96
N ARG A 36 -10.56 -11.42 -9.71
CA ARG A 36 -9.88 -10.59 -10.71
C ARG A 36 -8.38 -10.73 -10.53
N ASP A 37 -7.63 -10.60 -11.62
CA ASP A 37 -6.18 -10.58 -11.56
C ASP A 37 -5.69 -9.39 -10.74
N PRO A 38 -4.81 -9.61 -9.75
CA PRO A 38 -4.30 -8.55 -8.89
C PRO A 38 -3.51 -7.50 -9.70
N PRO A 39 -3.41 -6.25 -9.20
CA PRO A 39 -2.77 -5.16 -9.93
C PRO A 39 -1.23 -5.27 -9.97
N ALA A 40 -0.66 -6.23 -9.24
CA ALA A 40 0.76 -6.50 -9.18
C ALA A 40 1.00 -7.91 -8.63
N GLU A 41 2.10 -8.54 -9.03
CA GLU A 41 2.60 -9.79 -8.43
C GLU A 41 3.01 -9.56 -6.96
N ASP A 42 3.64 -8.42 -6.66
CA ASP A 42 3.95 -7.98 -5.31
C ASP A 42 2.97 -6.91 -4.83
N LEU A 43 1.97 -7.36 -4.07
CA LEU A 43 0.98 -6.50 -3.45
C LEU A 43 1.55 -5.62 -2.33
N ALA A 44 2.62 -6.04 -1.64
CA ALA A 44 3.24 -5.23 -0.59
C ALA A 44 3.94 -4.00 -1.20
N ALA A 45 4.66 -4.21 -2.31
CA ALA A 45 5.25 -3.11 -3.07
C ALA A 45 4.18 -2.20 -3.69
N TYR A 46 3.08 -2.76 -4.20
CA TYR A 46 1.94 -1.99 -4.72
C TYR A 46 1.33 -1.08 -3.64
N VAL A 47 1.08 -1.62 -2.43
CA VAL A 47 0.56 -0.87 -1.28
C VAL A 47 1.54 0.21 -0.84
N SER A 48 2.83 -0.09 -0.72
CA SER A 48 3.85 0.88 -0.32
C SER A 48 3.85 2.10 -1.26
N ARG A 49 3.80 1.87 -2.58
CA ARG A 49 3.64 2.93 -3.58
C ARG A 49 2.31 3.66 -3.44
N GLY A 50 1.19 2.95 -3.33
CA GLY A 50 -0.14 3.57 -3.26
C GLY A 50 -0.35 4.47 -2.02
N VAL A 51 0.19 4.06 -0.88
CA VAL A 51 0.08 4.78 0.40
C VAL A 51 1.03 5.96 0.48
N SER A 52 2.24 5.86 -0.08
CA SER A 52 3.20 6.97 -0.12
C SER A 52 2.79 8.08 -1.09
N THR A 53 2.13 7.73 -2.20
CA THR A 53 1.87 8.67 -3.30
C THR A 53 0.63 9.54 -3.10
N ARG A 54 -0.39 9.09 -2.34
CA ARG A 54 -1.69 9.79 -2.22
C ARG A 54 -1.89 10.60 -0.92
N VAL A 55 -0.93 10.61 0.00
CA VAL A 55 -1.07 11.28 1.31
C VAL A 55 -0.16 12.50 1.49
N TYR A 56 0.90 12.66 0.69
CA TYR A 56 1.85 13.76 0.84
C TYR A 56 1.91 14.62 -0.42
N ALA A 57 1.56 15.91 -0.31
CA ALA A 57 1.59 16.88 -1.40
C ALA A 57 3.02 17.14 -1.93
N SER A 58 4.04 16.73 -1.18
CA SER A 58 5.44 16.91 -1.51
C SER A 58 6.17 15.58 -1.45
N GLN A 59 6.92 15.27 -2.50
CA GLN A 59 7.85 14.14 -2.55
C GLN A 59 9.28 14.68 -2.43
N ALA A 60 10.12 14.01 -1.65
CA ALA A 60 11.53 14.34 -1.50
C ALA A 60 12.37 13.07 -1.48
N ALA A 61 13.52 13.09 -2.16
CA ALA A 61 14.55 12.08 -2.01
C ALA A 61 15.50 12.50 -0.88
N ILE A 62 15.70 11.63 0.11
CA ILE A 62 16.58 11.88 1.24
C ILE A 62 17.73 10.88 1.16
N ARG A 63 18.97 11.37 1.13
CA ARG A 63 20.16 10.53 1.24
C ARG A 63 20.36 10.16 2.70
N LEU A 64 20.31 8.86 2.99
CA LEU A 64 20.60 8.32 4.31
C LEU A 64 22.08 7.93 4.38
N LEU A 65 22.78 8.37 5.43
CA LEU A 65 24.18 8.01 5.66
C LEU A 65 24.29 6.69 6.43
N VAL A 66 23.48 5.71 6.05
CA VAL A 66 23.45 4.36 6.61
C VAL A 66 23.20 3.36 5.47
N SER A 67 23.49 2.08 5.70
CA SER A 67 23.17 1.04 4.70
C SER A 67 21.65 0.90 4.53
N VAL A 68 21.24 0.30 3.40
CA VAL A 68 19.81 0.08 3.12
C VAL A 68 19.19 -0.89 4.12
N GLU A 69 19.96 -1.86 4.60
CA GLU A 69 19.55 -2.82 5.63
C GLU A 69 19.28 -2.11 6.96
N GLU A 70 20.21 -1.26 7.40
CA GLU A 70 20.08 -0.50 8.64
C GLU A 70 18.95 0.53 8.57
N ALA A 71 18.74 1.12 7.39
CA ALA A 71 17.59 1.99 7.14
C ALA A 71 16.26 1.21 7.21
N ALA A 72 16.21 -0.03 6.69
CA ALA A 72 15.00 -0.84 6.68
C ALA A 72 14.54 -1.27 8.09
N GLU A 73 15.47 -1.36 9.06
CA GLU A 73 15.14 -1.64 10.46
C GLU A 73 14.39 -0.47 11.13
N ARG A 74 14.69 0.77 10.73
CA ARG A 74 14.20 1.99 11.41
C ARG A 74 13.11 2.71 10.63
N ILE A 75 13.10 2.58 9.31
CA ILE A 75 12.18 3.28 8.41
C ILE A 75 11.13 2.29 7.93
N SER A 76 9.90 2.52 8.37
CA SER A 76 8.76 1.73 7.90
C SER A 76 8.60 1.90 6.38
N PRO A 77 8.26 0.83 5.63
CA PRO A 77 7.88 0.90 4.21
C PRO A 77 6.68 1.82 3.91
N SER A 78 6.01 2.34 4.95
CA SER A 78 4.95 3.33 4.85
C SER A 78 5.42 4.79 4.80
N VAL A 79 6.70 5.05 5.11
CA VAL A 79 7.33 6.38 5.05
C VAL A 79 7.86 6.66 3.63
N GLY A 80 8.32 5.63 2.93
CA GLY A 80 8.85 5.76 1.57
C GLY A 80 9.47 4.45 1.08
N THR A 81 10.07 4.50 -0.11
CA THR A 81 10.83 3.39 -0.70
C THR A 81 12.32 3.62 -0.46
N LEU A 82 13.01 2.61 0.08
CA LEU A 82 14.46 2.63 0.24
C LEU A 82 15.14 2.03 -1.00
N ARG A 83 16.27 2.60 -1.40
CA ARG A 83 17.13 2.08 -2.49
C ARG A 83 18.59 2.29 -2.08
N ALA A 84 19.46 1.35 -2.45
CA ALA A 84 20.90 1.58 -2.42
C ALA A 84 21.29 2.43 -3.64
N GLU A 85 22.21 3.38 -3.44
CA GLU A 85 22.85 4.15 -4.51
C GLU A 85 24.14 3.46 -4.97
#